data_AF-A0A3C1C5B2-F1
#
_entry.id   AF-A0A3C1C5B2-F1
#
_cell.length_a   1.000
_cell.length_b   1.000
_cell.length_c   1.000
_cell.angle_alpha   90.00
_cell.angle_beta   90.00
_cell.angle_gamma   90.00
#
_symmetry.space_group_name_H-M   'P 1'
#
loop_
_entity.id
_entity.type
_entity.pdbx_description
1 polymer ?
#
loop_
_entity_poly.entity_id
_entity_poly.type
_entity_poly.pdbx_seq_one_letter_code
_entity_poly.pdbx_strand_id
1 'polypeptide(L)'
;MGNVQIGQEIVRPTAKKNKGLFRKILSICGFLYFLLFLILIDSCKAKEVHAFEWYDEDGKRLAFTCSLIDKNVGIFEKQGDKEKYNLIKPIKVSEGYSIRILVSSSSNETEFQLNIGDEKGKAKSIQCSIPDAGSYAFVIPISEIEAIRWIEIKVLKLSSNISSGNIDSLKAASKDDSKAAMSESFNSPCLSIKELRFVPPFRGMQIENNITDISPHFFCENRGEKKRYEIIAPFSGLSSELSLKMKVEIKLEGSTGLATFFWGNQKISYLHRGKESSFIIPCNIFENSPDKITMEVKDDIKVSAFFLSPFKSVEEPPSIDPGLLVFHSPLVTNPFYLARWDQRPEVLLFLFKDYAVQDRYLKRLAFFVEKMGFVGIIAQDSQIADLHGWNAHDYRAEDLARFFDAAAIQNFSLSDEEIELRELLIKNGIILRSGSKYLPGRGALVSISQESPSYLQYRLLTHELSHALFFTDSRYRDLVISLYQRLTNDEKWFLNRYFQWMRYNVNSSYLMANEMQAYLVQQPIQDLEKYFSKTLANRLIEDHPELSDDISSYMEQHLDALMSCTEQLSSFLKSAYGFEPGMLFRVR
;
A
#
# COMPACT_ATOMS: atom_id res chain seq x y z
N MET A 1 81.00 36.59 50.41
CA MET A 1 80.61 35.61 49.37
C MET A 1 81.91 35.13 48.74
N GLY A 2 82.39 33.90 48.81
CA GLY A 2 81.98 32.63 49.37
C GLY A 2 83.15 31.68 49.04
N ASN A 3 83.71 31.04 50.06
CA ASN A 3 84.91 30.17 50.09
C ASN A 3 84.80 28.97 49.12
N VAL A 4 85.79 28.63 48.28
CA VAL A 4 87.08 27.93 48.51
C VAL A 4 86.93 26.41 48.78
N GLN A 5 87.46 25.59 47.83
CA GLN A 5 88.42 24.47 48.00
C GLN A 5 88.07 22.95 47.88
N ILE A 6 89.06 22.25 47.27
CA ILE A 6 89.61 20.87 47.44
C ILE A 6 88.84 19.66 46.86
N GLY A 7 89.56 18.86 46.06
CA GLY A 7 89.21 17.48 45.70
C GLY A 7 90.02 16.44 46.47
N GLN A 8 89.60 15.17 46.42
CA GLN A 8 90.47 13.99 46.61
C GLN A 8 89.73 12.67 46.30
N GLU A 9 90.44 11.74 45.66
CA GLU A 9 90.12 10.31 45.58
C GLU A 9 90.13 9.64 46.96
N ILE A 10 89.47 8.47 47.10
CA ILE A 10 90.13 7.18 47.42
C ILE A 10 89.11 6.02 47.59
N VAL A 11 89.36 4.98 46.77
CA VAL A 11 89.29 3.53 47.04
C VAL A 11 87.94 2.78 47.11
N ARG A 12 87.79 1.87 46.14
CA ARG A 12 86.93 0.67 46.19
C ARG A 12 87.43 -0.31 47.25
N PRO A 13 86.55 -1.17 47.79
CA PRO A 13 86.76 -2.57 47.45
C PRO A 13 85.50 -3.30 46.97
N THR A 14 85.79 -4.27 46.13
CA THR A 14 84.94 -5.23 45.46
C THR A 14 84.13 -6.11 46.41
N ALA A 15 82.85 -6.31 46.13
CA ALA A 15 82.11 -7.49 46.56
C ALA A 15 81.25 -8.04 45.41
N LYS A 16 81.54 -9.30 45.07
CA LYS A 16 80.93 -10.13 44.04
C LYS A 16 79.43 -10.35 44.29
N LYS A 17 78.73 -10.49 43.16
CA LYS A 17 77.56 -11.35 42.89
C LYS A 17 76.36 -11.26 43.87
N ASN A 18 75.31 -10.56 43.42
CA ASN A 18 73.97 -11.16 43.29
C ASN A 18 73.03 -10.33 42.39
N LYS A 19 73.50 -9.91 41.20
CA LYS A 19 72.68 -9.21 40.20
C LYS A 19 71.69 -10.09 39.43
N GLY A 20 71.59 -11.39 39.74
CA GLY A 20 70.73 -12.35 39.04
C GLY A 20 69.30 -12.48 39.58
N LEU A 21 69.07 -12.17 40.86
CA LEU A 21 67.77 -12.45 41.51
C LEU A 21 66.82 -11.23 41.49
N PHE A 22 67.32 -10.02 41.77
CA PHE A 22 66.51 -8.80 41.78
C PHE A 22 66.00 -8.37 40.39
N ARG A 23 66.78 -8.63 39.32
CA ARG A 23 66.37 -8.32 37.94
C ARG A 23 65.30 -9.29 37.41
N LYS A 24 65.28 -10.54 37.90
CA LYS A 24 64.21 -11.50 37.61
C LYS A 24 62.91 -11.16 38.34
N ILE A 25 62.97 -10.72 39.60
CA ILE A 25 61.77 -10.34 40.37
C ILE A 25 61.11 -9.07 39.79
N LEU A 26 61.88 -8.04 39.41
CA LEU A 26 61.31 -6.83 38.79
C LEU A 26 60.71 -7.11 37.39
N SER A 27 61.34 -7.98 36.60
CA SER A 27 60.81 -8.40 35.30
C SER A 27 59.58 -9.29 35.42
N ILE A 28 59.50 -10.14 36.45
CA ILE A 28 58.33 -11.00 36.72
C ILE A 28 57.18 -10.16 37.28
N CYS A 29 57.44 -9.17 38.15
CA CYS A 29 56.40 -8.25 38.62
C CYS A 29 55.88 -7.33 37.51
N GLY A 30 56.74 -6.83 36.62
CA GLY A 30 56.33 -6.06 35.44
C GLY A 30 55.56 -6.91 34.42
N PHE A 31 55.96 -8.17 34.21
CA PHE A 31 55.26 -9.12 33.34
C PHE A 31 53.93 -9.58 33.96
N LEU A 32 53.84 -9.77 35.29
CA LEU A 32 52.58 -10.03 35.98
C LEU A 32 51.66 -8.82 35.97
N TYR A 33 52.18 -7.58 36.12
CA TYR A 33 51.36 -6.38 35.99
C TYR A 33 50.86 -6.21 34.56
N PHE A 34 51.68 -6.50 33.55
CA PHE A 34 51.30 -6.46 32.14
C PHE A 34 50.33 -7.61 31.78
N LEU A 35 50.50 -8.81 32.35
CA LEU A 35 49.54 -9.91 32.21
C LEU A 35 48.23 -9.60 32.95
N LEU A 36 48.26 -9.06 34.18
CA LEU A 36 47.06 -8.62 34.88
C LEU A 36 46.38 -7.47 34.15
N PHE A 37 47.13 -6.55 33.54
CA PHE A 37 46.58 -5.47 32.71
C PHE A 37 45.99 -6.02 31.41
N LEU A 38 46.63 -7.01 30.76
CA LEU A 38 46.07 -7.72 29.59
C LEU A 38 44.86 -8.59 29.94
N ILE A 39 44.84 -9.23 31.12
CA ILE A 39 43.73 -10.03 31.64
C ILE A 39 42.57 -9.12 32.10
N LEU A 40 42.86 -7.93 32.64
CA LEU A 40 41.86 -6.89 32.95
C LEU A 40 41.34 -6.21 31.68
N ILE A 41 42.14 -6.11 30.61
CA ILE A 41 41.69 -5.66 29.29
C ILE A 41 40.85 -6.75 28.60
N ASP A 42 41.17 -8.04 28.77
CA ASP A 42 40.34 -9.14 28.25
C ASP A 42 39.05 -9.35 29.06
N SER A 43 39.02 -9.02 30.36
CA SER A 43 37.79 -9.04 31.16
C SER A 43 36.89 -7.81 30.95
N CYS A 44 37.35 -6.80 30.22
CA CYS A 44 36.60 -5.59 29.86
C CYS A 44 36.17 -5.55 28.39
N LYS A 45 36.41 -6.61 27.60
CA LYS A 45 35.80 -6.74 26.28
C LYS A 45 34.34 -7.12 26.47
N ALA A 46 33.45 -6.15 26.25
CA ALA A 46 32.03 -6.41 26.12
C ALA A 46 31.86 -7.52 25.06
N LYS A 47 31.37 -8.68 25.50
CA LYS A 47 31.16 -9.83 24.62
C LYS A 47 29.97 -9.54 23.70
N GLU A 48 30.04 -10.10 22.51
CA GLU A 48 28.92 -10.04 21.57
C GLU A 48 27.69 -10.70 22.20
N VAL A 49 26.55 -10.00 22.12
CA VAL A 49 25.29 -10.43 22.70
C VAL A 49 24.51 -11.24 21.66
N HIS A 50 23.98 -12.39 22.07
CA HIS A 50 23.14 -13.24 21.24
C HIS A 50 21.71 -13.44 21.78
N ALA A 51 21.33 -12.71 22.83
CA ALA A 51 20.04 -12.88 23.52
C ALA A 51 18.82 -12.53 22.66
N PHE A 52 18.97 -11.62 21.71
CA PHE A 52 17.99 -11.34 20.66
C PHE A 52 18.71 -11.01 19.35
N GLU A 53 17.95 -11.03 18.27
CA GLU A 53 18.47 -10.77 16.94
C GLU A 53 18.32 -9.30 16.56
N TRP A 54 19.38 -8.72 15.98
CA TRP A 54 19.37 -7.39 15.37
C TRP A 54 19.76 -7.54 13.89
N TYR A 55 18.89 -7.13 12.97
CA TYR A 55 19.11 -7.24 11.53
C TYR A 55 19.27 -5.88 10.85
N ASP A 56 20.12 -5.79 9.83
CA ASP A 56 20.21 -4.65 8.90
C ASP A 56 19.11 -4.67 7.83
N GLU A 57 19.20 -3.73 6.89
CA GLU A 57 18.25 -3.53 5.79
C GLU A 57 18.19 -4.74 4.83
N ASP A 58 19.29 -5.47 4.69
CA ASP A 58 19.40 -6.68 3.87
C ASP A 58 19.00 -7.96 4.64
N GLY A 59 18.59 -7.82 5.90
CA GLY A 59 18.24 -8.93 6.77
C GLY A 59 19.45 -9.70 7.32
N LYS A 60 20.66 -9.12 7.24
CA LYS A 60 21.86 -9.71 7.81
C LYS A 60 21.97 -9.36 9.29
N ARG A 61 22.35 -10.36 10.09
CA ARG A 61 22.54 -10.20 11.54
C ARG A 61 23.68 -9.24 11.85
N LEU A 62 23.43 -8.36 12.79
CA LEU A 62 24.33 -7.34 13.32
C LEU A 62 24.86 -7.77 14.67
N ALA A 63 26.16 -7.57 14.84
CA ALA A 63 26.84 -7.81 16.10
C ALA A 63 26.74 -6.58 17.00
N PHE A 64 26.42 -6.79 18.28
CA PHE A 64 26.30 -5.73 19.29
C PHE A 64 26.72 -6.21 20.68
N THR A 65 26.89 -5.28 21.61
CA THR A 65 27.42 -5.49 22.96
C THR A 65 26.53 -4.81 24.01
N CYS A 66 26.48 -5.36 25.22
CA CYS A 66 25.78 -4.80 26.38
C CYS A 66 26.66 -4.96 27.64
N SER A 67 26.35 -4.23 28.72
CA SER A 67 27.03 -4.35 30.01
C SER A 67 26.60 -5.58 30.85
N LEU A 68 25.48 -6.23 30.49
CA LEU A 68 24.95 -7.38 31.22
C LEU A 68 25.37 -8.72 30.59
N ILE A 69 25.42 -9.78 31.41
CA ILE A 69 25.90 -11.12 31.02
C ILE A 69 24.70 -12.06 30.80
N ASP A 70 24.49 -12.44 29.54
CA ASP A 70 23.62 -13.45 28.90
C ASP A 70 22.21 -13.75 29.43
N LYS A 71 21.99 -14.07 30.71
CA LYS A 71 20.69 -14.67 31.12
C LYS A 71 19.51 -13.70 31.21
N ASN A 72 19.77 -12.39 31.34
CA ASN A 72 18.74 -11.36 31.52
C ASN A 72 18.81 -10.27 30.44
N VAL A 73 19.64 -10.43 29.41
CA VAL A 73 19.83 -9.36 28.41
C VAL A 73 18.57 -9.19 27.58
N GLY A 74 18.01 -7.98 27.54
CA GLY A 74 16.75 -7.71 26.85
C GLY A 74 15.51 -8.14 27.63
N ILE A 75 15.64 -8.45 28.93
CA ILE A 75 14.54 -8.84 29.82
C ILE A 75 14.50 -7.83 30.98
N PHE A 76 13.39 -7.12 31.10
CA PHE A 76 13.17 -6.11 32.14
C PHE A 76 12.05 -6.59 33.06
N GLU A 77 12.33 -6.65 34.36
CA GLU A 77 11.42 -7.24 35.37
C GLU A 77 10.91 -6.20 36.36
N LYS A 78 11.51 -5.00 36.37
CA LYS A 78 11.20 -3.94 37.33
C LYS A 78 11.07 -2.58 36.66
N GLN A 79 10.23 -1.75 37.26
CA GLN A 79 10.18 -0.34 36.93
C GLN A 79 11.54 0.32 37.19
N GLY A 80 12.03 1.11 36.23
CA GLY A 80 13.34 1.76 36.29
C GLY A 80 14.47 0.95 35.68
N ASP A 81 14.26 -0.33 35.36
CA ASP A 81 15.26 -1.14 34.65
C ASP A 81 15.68 -0.45 33.35
N LYS A 82 16.98 -0.49 33.06
CA LYS A 82 17.58 0.25 31.96
C LYS A 82 18.74 -0.53 31.36
N GLU A 83 18.72 -0.71 30.05
CA GLU A 83 19.78 -1.41 29.31
C GLU A 83 20.15 -0.65 28.04
N LYS A 84 21.45 -0.65 27.71
CA LYS A 84 22.00 -0.03 26.50
C LYS A 84 22.77 -1.04 25.67
N TYR A 85 22.39 -1.15 24.40
CA TYR A 85 22.98 -2.03 23.39
C TYR A 85 23.79 -1.19 22.40
N ASN A 86 25.07 -1.52 22.23
CA ASN A 86 25.98 -0.81 21.34
C ASN A 86 26.35 -1.73 20.18
N LEU A 87 26.02 -1.32 18.95
CA LEU A 87 26.48 -2.01 17.75
C LEU A 87 28.00 -2.08 17.73
N ILE A 88 28.59 -3.11 17.15
CA ILE A 88 30.06 -3.18 17.01
C ILE A 88 30.53 -2.15 15.97
N LYS A 89 29.76 -1.96 14.89
CA LYS A 89 29.99 -0.94 13.86
C LYS A 89 28.74 -0.09 13.70
N PRO A 90 28.86 1.25 13.58
CA PRO A 90 27.72 2.08 13.23
C PRO A 90 27.15 1.68 11.88
N ILE A 91 25.85 1.87 11.73
CA ILE A 91 25.13 1.55 10.51
C ILE A 91 24.51 2.81 9.99
N LYS A 92 24.84 3.15 8.75
CA LYS A 92 24.14 4.21 8.02
C LYS A 92 22.75 3.70 7.66
N VAL A 93 21.77 4.57 7.81
CA VAL A 93 20.37 4.25 7.52
C VAL A 93 20.03 4.86 6.17
N SER A 94 19.50 4.02 5.28
CA SER A 94 18.95 4.47 4.00
C SER A 94 17.79 5.42 4.24
N GLU A 95 17.58 6.34 3.30
CA GLU A 95 16.52 7.33 3.41
C GLU A 95 15.15 6.69 3.67
N GLY A 96 14.41 7.22 4.64
CA GLY A 96 13.05 6.81 4.95
C GLY A 96 12.90 5.49 5.71
N TYR A 97 13.97 4.71 5.89
CA TYR A 97 13.92 3.48 6.69
C TYR A 97 13.57 3.77 8.16
N SER A 98 12.94 2.77 8.78
CA SER A 98 12.55 2.76 10.18
C SER A 98 13.27 1.62 10.92
N ILE A 99 13.40 1.76 12.25
CA ILE A 99 13.70 0.60 13.11
C ILE A 99 12.39 0.02 13.61
N ARG A 100 12.20 -1.28 13.42
CA ARG A 100 11.16 -2.08 14.07
C ARG A 100 11.75 -2.75 15.31
N ILE A 101 11.14 -2.51 16.47
CA ILE A 101 11.48 -3.19 17.73
C ILE A 101 10.32 -4.07 18.16
N LEU A 102 10.48 -5.38 18.05
CA LEU A 102 9.51 -6.35 18.55
C LEU A 102 9.76 -6.59 20.04
N VAL A 103 8.74 -6.35 20.84
CA VAL A 103 8.74 -6.61 22.28
C VAL A 103 7.54 -7.46 22.66
N SER A 104 7.65 -8.20 23.76
CA SER A 104 6.51 -8.82 24.42
C SER A 104 6.42 -8.33 25.87
N SER A 105 5.22 -8.00 26.31
CA SER A 105 4.94 -7.74 27.73
C SER A 105 4.00 -8.79 28.30
N SER A 106 4.31 -9.29 29.50
CA SER A 106 3.37 -10.11 30.30
C SER A 106 2.42 -9.26 31.15
N SER A 107 2.57 -7.92 31.11
CA SER A 107 1.85 -6.95 31.94
C SER A 107 1.03 -5.98 31.12
N ASN A 108 -0.16 -5.65 31.63
CA ASN A 108 -0.96 -4.54 31.14
C ASN A 108 -0.33 -3.19 31.55
N GLU A 109 -0.64 -2.15 30.78
CA GLU A 109 -0.18 -0.78 31.01
C GLU A 109 1.35 -0.66 31.19
N THR A 110 2.11 -1.34 30.33
CA THR A 110 3.57 -1.26 30.35
C THR A 110 4.02 -0.02 29.59
N GLU A 111 4.90 0.79 30.17
CA GLU A 111 5.50 1.95 29.51
C GLU A 111 7.02 1.87 29.55
N PHE A 112 7.67 2.19 28.44
CA PHE A 112 9.12 2.28 28.36
C PHE A 112 9.56 3.42 27.45
N GLN A 113 10.77 3.90 27.69
CA GLN A 113 11.45 4.89 26.87
C GLN A 113 12.49 4.18 26.02
N LEU A 114 12.48 4.47 24.73
CA LEU A 114 13.45 4.03 23.75
C LEU A 114 14.31 5.22 23.33
N ASN A 115 15.62 5.11 23.52
CA ASN A 115 16.60 6.07 23.06
C ASN A 115 17.44 5.44 21.94
N ILE A 116 17.55 6.12 20.80
CA ILE A 116 18.37 5.70 19.65
C ILE A 116 19.42 6.79 19.43
N GLY A 117 20.70 6.45 19.28
CA GLY A 117 21.73 7.47 19.06
C GLY A 117 22.90 7.06 18.19
N ASP A 118 23.63 8.07 17.76
CA ASP A 118 24.82 7.97 16.90
C ASP A 118 26.14 7.98 17.70
N GLU A 119 27.26 7.94 16.98
CA GLU A 119 28.61 8.05 17.56
C GLU A 119 28.94 9.45 18.08
N LYS A 120 28.27 10.49 17.59
CA LYS A 120 28.48 11.89 17.94
C LYS A 120 27.66 12.31 19.17
N GLY A 121 26.82 11.42 19.69
CA GLY A 121 25.97 11.65 20.86
C GLY A 121 24.62 12.28 20.53
N LYS A 122 24.27 12.46 19.24
CA LYS A 122 22.91 12.85 18.85
C LYS A 122 21.99 11.66 19.12
N ALA A 123 20.89 11.90 19.83
CA ALA A 123 19.94 10.86 20.19
C ALA A 123 18.50 11.31 20.03
N LYS A 124 17.63 10.36 19.70
CA LYS A 124 16.18 10.50 19.64
C LYS A 124 15.56 9.65 20.75
N SER A 125 14.66 10.24 21.51
CA SER A 125 13.92 9.58 22.59
C SER A 125 12.46 9.42 22.19
N ILE A 126 11.93 8.22 22.34
CA ILE A 126 10.53 7.88 22.08
C ILE A 126 9.95 7.20 23.33
N GLN A 127 8.76 7.61 23.76
CA GLN A 127 8.00 6.89 24.78
C GLN A 127 7.05 5.90 24.09
N CYS A 128 7.04 4.67 24.59
CA CYS A 128 6.26 3.55 24.08
C CYS A 128 5.33 3.06 25.19
N SER A 129 4.08 2.79 24.83
CA SER A 129 3.05 2.30 25.76
C SER A 129 2.40 1.06 25.19
N ILE A 130 2.24 0.05 26.03
CA ILE A 130 1.57 -1.23 25.75
C ILE A 130 0.36 -1.31 26.68
N PRO A 131 -0.87 -1.19 26.14
CA PRO A 131 -2.07 -1.18 26.97
C PRO A 131 -2.34 -2.55 27.60
N ASP A 132 -2.20 -3.62 26.83
CA ASP A 132 -2.52 -4.98 27.23
C ASP A 132 -1.31 -5.90 27.06
N ALA A 133 -1.21 -6.95 27.87
CA ALA A 133 -0.19 -7.97 27.72
C ALA A 133 -0.26 -8.61 26.32
N GLY A 134 0.89 -8.77 25.67
CA GLY A 134 0.95 -9.21 24.28
C GLY A 134 2.27 -8.88 23.59
N SER A 135 2.30 -9.07 22.27
CA SER A 135 3.45 -8.75 21.42
C SER A 135 3.17 -7.53 20.56
N TYR A 136 4.08 -6.56 20.62
CA TYR A 136 3.97 -5.27 19.94
C TYR A 136 5.26 -4.98 19.21
N ALA A 137 5.16 -4.40 18.02
CA ALA A 137 6.32 -3.90 17.30
C ALA A 137 6.22 -2.38 17.16
N PHE A 138 7.19 -1.68 17.73
CA PHE A 138 7.29 -0.23 17.59
C PHE A 138 8.14 0.09 16.37
N VAL A 139 7.55 0.72 15.36
CA VAL A 139 8.20 1.05 14.09
C VAL A 139 8.55 2.54 14.08
N ILE A 140 9.81 2.82 14.35
CA ILE A 140 10.32 4.16 14.64
C ILE A 140 11.01 4.76 13.42
N PRO A 141 10.52 5.89 12.89
CA PRO A 141 11.16 6.58 11.78
C PRO A 141 12.49 7.23 12.16
N ILE A 142 13.48 7.08 11.29
CA ILE A 142 14.84 7.57 11.51
C ILE A 142 15.14 8.70 10.51
N SER A 143 14.52 9.85 10.75
CA SER A 143 14.67 11.04 9.88
C SER A 143 15.83 11.96 10.27
N GLU A 144 16.33 11.83 11.51
CA GLU A 144 17.28 12.80 12.09
C GLU A 144 18.64 12.19 12.45
N ILE A 145 18.78 10.86 12.37
CA ILE A 145 20.00 10.14 12.75
C ILE A 145 20.55 9.47 11.50
N GLU A 146 21.67 9.99 10.99
CA GLU A 146 22.30 9.48 9.76
C GLU A 146 22.92 8.09 9.94
N ALA A 147 23.42 7.81 11.15
CA ALA A 147 24.01 6.52 11.49
C ALA A 147 23.68 6.14 12.93
N ILE A 148 23.29 4.89 13.15
CA ILE A 148 22.96 4.38 14.47
C ILE A 148 24.18 3.67 15.05
N ARG A 149 24.49 4.00 16.30
CA ARG A 149 25.55 3.37 17.07
C ARG A 149 25.01 2.55 18.22
N TRP A 150 23.94 3.02 18.85
CA TRP A 150 23.41 2.40 20.06
C TRP A 150 21.90 2.61 20.19
N ILE A 151 21.28 1.70 20.93
CA ILE A 151 19.90 1.78 21.39
C ILE A 151 19.88 1.56 22.89
N GLU A 152 19.00 2.24 23.60
CA GLU A 152 18.81 2.08 25.03
C GLU A 152 17.32 2.02 25.34
N ILE A 153 16.92 1.08 26.19
CA ILE A 153 15.56 0.93 26.68
C ILE A 153 15.55 1.18 28.19
N LYS A 154 14.58 1.97 28.65
CA LYS A 154 14.33 2.23 30.07
C LYS A 154 12.86 1.99 30.37
N VAL A 155 12.56 1.08 31.30
CA VAL A 155 11.19 0.83 31.75
C VAL A 155 10.71 1.98 32.64
N LEU A 156 9.61 2.60 32.26
CA LEU A 156 8.99 3.71 32.99
C LEU A 156 7.88 3.22 33.91
N LYS A 157 7.11 2.22 33.47
CA LYS A 157 6.01 1.60 34.21
C LYS A 157 5.91 0.12 33.84
N LEU A 158 5.78 -0.74 34.83
CA LEU A 158 5.57 -2.17 34.65
C LEU A 158 4.62 -2.66 35.75
N SER A 159 3.34 -2.79 35.40
CA SER A 159 2.29 -3.14 36.36
C SER A 159 2.34 -4.64 36.68
N SER A 160 2.24 -5.03 37.94
CA SER A 160 1.99 -6.43 38.31
C SER A 160 0.53 -6.78 37.99
N ASN A 161 0.27 -7.93 37.37
CA ASN A 161 -1.08 -8.49 37.23
C ASN A 161 -1.62 -8.88 38.62
N ILE A 162 -2.04 -7.90 39.42
CA ILE A 162 -2.83 -8.13 40.62
C ILE A 162 -4.26 -7.78 40.23
N SER A 163 -5.09 -8.78 39.99
CA SER A 163 -6.53 -8.57 40.01
C SER A 163 -6.90 -8.08 41.41
N SER A 164 -7.45 -6.88 41.49
CA SER A 164 -7.98 -6.26 42.72
C SER A 164 -9.30 -6.92 43.17
N GLY A 165 -9.33 -8.26 43.21
CA GLY A 165 -10.51 -9.05 43.57
C GLY A 165 -10.32 -10.02 44.74
N ASN A 166 -9.13 -10.13 45.34
CA ASN A 166 -8.87 -11.15 46.37
C ASN A 166 -7.97 -10.71 47.55
N ILE A 167 -7.91 -9.41 47.85
CA ILE A 167 -7.16 -8.94 49.04
C ILE A 167 -8.00 -9.06 50.32
N ASP A 168 -9.33 -9.19 50.22
CA ASP A 168 -10.19 -9.40 51.40
C ASP A 168 -10.33 -10.88 51.83
N SER A 169 -9.89 -11.85 51.01
CA SER A 169 -9.97 -13.28 51.32
C SER A 169 -8.73 -13.85 52.02
N LEU A 170 -7.64 -13.07 52.15
CA LEU A 170 -6.39 -13.52 52.79
C LEU A 170 -6.23 -13.12 54.27
N LYS A 171 -7.25 -12.51 54.89
CA LYS A 171 -7.29 -12.27 56.35
C LYS A 171 -8.10 -13.29 57.14
N ALA A 172 -8.66 -14.32 56.50
CA ALA A 172 -9.47 -15.34 57.15
C ALA A 172 -9.10 -16.76 56.69
N ALA A 173 -7.88 -17.20 56.96
CA ALA A 173 -7.56 -18.63 56.99
C ALA A 173 -6.48 -18.89 58.05
N SER A 174 -6.87 -19.76 58.97
CA SER A 174 -6.19 -20.19 60.18
C SER A 174 -4.97 -21.07 59.92
N LYS A 175 -4.22 -21.27 61.01
CA LYS A 175 -3.21 -22.31 61.25
C LYS A 175 -3.63 -23.69 60.69
N ASP A 176 -2.60 -24.47 60.38
CA ASP A 176 -2.56 -25.84 59.86
C ASP A 176 -2.78 -25.98 58.34
N ASP A 177 -1.68 -25.99 57.59
CA ASP A 177 -1.18 -27.24 56.99
C ASP A 177 0.13 -27.02 56.21
N SER A 178 1.20 -27.58 56.76
CA SER A 178 2.46 -27.78 56.06
C SER A 178 2.32 -28.89 55.02
N LYS A 179 2.19 -28.53 53.74
CA LYS A 179 2.71 -29.24 52.53
C LYS A 179 1.85 -28.95 51.29
N ALA A 180 2.15 -27.84 50.62
CA ALA A 180 1.89 -27.67 49.18
C ALA A 180 2.65 -26.44 48.65
N ALA A 181 3.95 -26.35 48.95
CA ALA A 181 4.83 -25.39 48.29
C ALA A 181 5.56 -26.13 47.17
N MET A 182 4.96 -26.24 45.98
CA MET A 182 5.61 -26.37 44.67
C MET A 182 4.54 -26.24 43.57
N SER A 183 4.79 -25.34 42.61
CA SER A 183 4.12 -25.17 41.30
C SER A 183 3.04 -24.10 41.09
N GLU A 184 3.05 -22.99 41.83
CA GLU A 184 2.53 -21.72 41.27
C GLU A 184 3.70 -20.90 40.73
N SER A 185 3.93 -20.96 39.41
CA SER A 185 4.81 -20.00 38.75
C SER A 185 4.12 -18.64 38.80
N PHE A 186 4.50 -17.82 39.78
CA PHE A 186 4.28 -16.38 39.71
C PHE A 186 4.96 -15.90 38.42
N ASN A 187 4.18 -15.67 37.36
CA ASN A 187 4.67 -15.01 36.16
C ASN A 187 4.98 -13.57 36.57
N SER A 188 6.22 -13.31 36.93
CA SER A 188 6.71 -11.96 37.20
C SER A 188 6.39 -11.07 36.00
N PRO A 189 5.89 -9.84 36.24
CA PRO A 189 5.68 -8.88 35.17
C PRO A 189 7.01 -8.64 34.46
N CYS A 190 7.02 -8.76 33.14
CA CYS A 190 8.24 -8.67 32.35
C CYS A 190 7.97 -8.06 30.98
N LEU A 191 8.83 -7.13 30.60
CA LEU A 191 9.00 -6.66 29.22
C LEU A 191 10.23 -7.38 28.65
N SER A 192 10.13 -7.94 27.44
CA SER A 192 11.29 -8.52 26.76
C SER A 192 11.40 -8.10 25.32
N ILE A 193 12.62 -7.82 24.87
CA ILE A 193 12.95 -7.57 23.46
C ILE A 193 13.06 -8.93 22.76
N LYS A 194 12.40 -9.06 21.62
CA LYS A 194 12.45 -10.27 20.79
C LYS A 194 13.28 -10.07 19.54
N GLU A 195 13.15 -8.91 18.90
CA GLU A 195 13.83 -8.61 17.64
C GLU A 195 14.03 -7.11 17.45
N LEU A 196 15.14 -6.75 16.82
CA LEU A 196 15.41 -5.45 16.23
C LEU A 196 15.67 -5.60 14.72
N ARG A 197 15.04 -4.79 13.88
CA ARG A 197 15.19 -4.89 12.42
C ARG A 197 15.03 -3.54 11.75
N PHE A 198 15.85 -3.25 10.75
CA PHE A 198 15.57 -2.15 9.82
C PHE A 198 14.50 -2.55 8.81
N VAL A 199 13.48 -1.71 8.65
CA VAL A 199 12.35 -1.95 7.75
C VAL A 199 12.11 -0.75 6.85
N PRO A 200 11.50 -0.94 5.67
CA PRO A 200 11.09 0.17 4.81
C PRO A 200 10.19 1.18 5.55
N PRO A 201 10.02 2.40 5.00
CA PRO A 201 9.16 3.41 5.59
C PRO A 201 7.79 2.85 5.97
N PHE A 202 7.40 3.07 7.23
CA PHE A 202 6.11 2.66 7.78
C PHE A 202 5.56 3.77 8.67
N ARG A 203 4.27 4.11 8.52
CA ARG A 203 3.54 5.03 9.40
C ARG A 203 2.12 4.55 9.61
N GLY A 204 1.64 4.42 10.83
CA GLY A 204 0.29 3.95 11.13
C GLY A 204 0.31 2.67 11.94
N MET A 205 -0.60 1.75 11.62
CA MET A 205 -0.79 0.52 12.38
C MET A 205 -1.14 -0.67 11.49
N GLN A 206 -0.63 -1.84 11.85
CA GLN A 206 -0.95 -3.13 11.26
C GLN A 206 -1.01 -4.20 12.35
N ILE A 207 -1.94 -5.14 12.22
CA ILE A 207 -1.99 -6.36 13.03
C ILE A 207 -1.70 -7.54 12.10
N GLU A 208 -0.63 -8.28 12.38
CA GLU A 208 -0.26 -9.48 11.64
C GLU A 208 0.25 -10.55 12.62
N ASN A 209 -0.25 -11.79 12.51
CA ASN A 209 0.14 -12.91 13.39
C ASN A 209 0.06 -12.58 14.90
N ASN A 210 -0.99 -11.86 15.32
CA ASN A 210 -1.18 -11.36 16.70
C ASN A 210 -0.09 -10.40 17.20
N ILE A 211 0.71 -9.83 16.29
CA ILE A 211 1.65 -8.75 16.56
C ILE A 211 1.02 -7.45 16.07
N THR A 212 1.00 -6.45 16.95
CA THR A 212 0.57 -5.10 16.57
C THR A 212 1.79 -4.24 16.25
N ASP A 213 1.98 -3.96 14.96
CA ASP A 213 2.95 -3.01 14.46
C ASP A 213 2.35 -1.60 14.55
N ILE A 214 3.06 -0.66 15.18
CA ILE A 214 2.60 0.71 15.38
C ILE A 214 3.75 1.71 15.24
N SER A 215 3.50 2.82 14.55
CA SER A 215 4.45 3.94 14.48
C SER A 215 4.08 5.05 15.46
N PRO A 216 5.04 5.94 15.81
CA PRO A 216 4.72 7.23 16.41
C PRO A 216 3.69 8.00 15.59
N HIS A 217 2.93 8.87 16.26
CA HIS A 217 1.94 9.77 15.64
C HIS A 217 0.74 9.07 14.98
N PHE A 218 0.52 7.80 15.31
CA PHE A 218 -0.74 7.09 15.04
C PHE A 218 -1.70 7.22 16.22
N PHE A 219 -2.98 7.46 15.93
CA PHE A 219 -4.04 7.58 16.94
C PHE A 219 -5.26 6.76 16.54
N CYS A 220 -5.91 6.17 17.53
CA CYS A 220 -7.20 5.50 17.38
C CYS A 220 -8.13 5.98 18.51
N GLU A 221 -9.32 6.45 18.15
CA GLU A 221 -10.32 6.97 19.08
C GLU A 221 -11.70 6.36 18.77
N ASN A 222 -12.43 5.97 19.81
CA ASN A 222 -13.85 5.59 19.70
C ASN A 222 -14.72 6.86 19.80
N ARG A 223 -15.61 7.07 18.83
CA ARG A 223 -16.54 8.21 18.75
C ARG A 223 -17.98 7.72 18.62
N GLY A 224 -18.53 7.22 19.71
CA GLY A 224 -19.87 6.62 19.71
C GLY A 224 -19.90 5.37 18.83
N GLU A 225 -20.75 5.36 17.82
CA GLU A 225 -20.93 4.25 16.86
C GLU A 225 -19.84 4.20 15.76
N LYS A 226 -18.80 5.04 15.85
CA LYS A 226 -17.70 5.09 14.89
C LYS A 226 -16.34 4.96 15.57
N LYS A 227 -15.38 4.41 14.84
CA LYS A 227 -13.95 4.43 15.18
C LYS A 227 -13.22 5.35 14.22
N ARG A 228 -12.32 6.16 14.77
CA ARG A 228 -11.50 7.11 14.03
C ARG A 228 -10.03 6.74 14.18
N TYR A 229 -9.35 6.60 13.05
CA TYR A 229 -7.95 6.28 12.93
C TYR A 229 -7.22 7.46 12.28
N GLU A 230 -6.07 7.85 12.82
CA GLU A 230 -5.30 8.99 12.31
C GLU A 230 -3.83 8.66 12.18
N ILE A 231 -3.22 9.09 11.07
CA ILE A 231 -1.78 9.11 10.86
C ILE A 231 -1.37 10.57 10.72
N ILE A 232 -0.68 11.11 11.72
CA ILE A 232 -0.20 12.50 11.73
C ILE A 232 1.22 12.56 11.14
N ALA A 233 1.47 13.63 10.37
CA ALA A 233 2.70 13.89 9.66
C ALA A 233 3.17 12.68 8.80
N PRO A 234 2.30 12.13 7.93
CA PRO A 234 2.51 10.85 7.24
C PRO A 234 3.78 10.82 6.37
N PHE A 235 4.20 11.97 5.84
CA PHE A 235 5.38 12.09 4.98
C PHE A 235 6.59 12.71 5.69
N SER A 236 6.52 12.92 7.00
CA SER A 236 7.62 13.54 7.75
C SER A 236 8.91 12.73 7.66
N GLY A 237 9.98 13.42 7.24
CA GLY A 237 11.31 12.84 7.05
C GLY A 237 11.51 12.07 5.74
N LEU A 238 10.57 12.16 4.79
CA LEU A 238 10.70 11.56 3.46
C LEU A 238 10.98 12.66 2.42
N SER A 239 11.80 12.37 1.41
CA SER A 239 11.88 13.23 0.22
C SER A 239 10.56 13.26 -0.55
N SER A 240 10.40 14.29 -1.39
CA SER A 240 9.26 14.39 -2.31
C SER A 240 9.16 13.19 -3.26
N GLU A 241 10.30 12.68 -3.74
CA GLU A 241 10.32 11.52 -4.63
C GLU A 241 9.83 10.25 -3.93
N LEU A 242 10.31 9.98 -2.71
CA LEU A 242 9.87 8.82 -1.95
C LEU A 242 8.39 8.94 -1.54
N SER A 243 7.95 10.15 -1.17
CA SER A 243 6.56 10.42 -0.80
C SER A 243 5.56 10.10 -1.92
N LEU A 244 5.91 10.38 -3.18
CA LEU A 244 5.10 10.04 -4.34
C LEU A 244 5.02 8.53 -4.60
N LYS A 245 5.97 7.75 -4.07
CA LYS A 245 6.03 6.28 -4.17
C LYS A 245 5.40 5.59 -2.95
N MET A 246 4.80 6.34 -2.04
CA MET A 246 4.07 5.78 -0.90
C MET A 246 2.63 5.43 -1.29
N LYS A 247 2.05 4.51 -0.52
CA LYS A 247 0.64 4.14 -0.56
C LYS A 247 0.13 3.97 0.85
N VAL A 248 -1.16 4.21 1.06
CA VAL A 248 -1.86 3.76 2.25
C VAL A 248 -2.37 2.34 2.00
N GLU A 249 -2.06 1.42 2.89
CA GLU A 249 -2.59 0.05 2.89
C GLU A 249 -3.70 -0.06 3.94
N ILE A 250 -4.83 -0.63 3.53
CA ILE A 250 -6.02 -0.76 4.37
C ILE A 250 -6.48 -2.22 4.36
N LYS A 251 -6.80 -2.73 5.56
CA LYS A 251 -7.50 -4.02 5.75
C LYS A 251 -8.64 -3.84 6.75
N LEU A 252 -9.84 -4.18 6.29
CA LEU A 252 -11.09 -4.06 7.03
C LEU A 252 -11.73 -5.45 7.16
N GLU A 253 -12.28 -5.77 8.32
CA GLU A 253 -13.02 -7.00 8.60
C GLU A 253 -14.33 -6.66 9.32
N GLY A 254 -15.39 -7.45 9.10
CA GLY A 254 -16.64 -7.31 9.85
C GLY A 254 -17.87 -7.03 8.99
N SER A 255 -18.72 -6.11 9.46
CA SER A 255 -20.03 -5.82 8.88
C SER A 255 -19.94 -4.89 7.66
N THR A 256 -20.97 -4.88 6.83
CA THR A 256 -21.05 -3.94 5.70
C THR A 256 -21.14 -2.49 6.20
N GLY A 257 -20.37 -1.60 5.59
CA GLY A 257 -20.38 -0.18 5.93
C GLY A 257 -19.44 0.66 5.08
N LEU A 258 -19.25 1.92 5.48
CA LEU A 258 -18.34 2.84 4.82
C LEU A 258 -17.07 3.03 5.64
N ALA A 259 -15.93 2.98 4.96
CA ALA A 259 -14.68 3.57 5.43
C ALA A 259 -14.51 4.92 4.75
N THR A 260 -14.58 6.01 5.51
CA THR A 260 -14.45 7.38 4.98
C THR A 260 -13.07 7.90 5.29
N PHE A 261 -12.35 8.31 4.25
CA PHE A 261 -11.00 8.85 4.34
C PHE A 261 -11.01 10.36 4.20
N PHE A 262 -10.17 11.03 4.96
CA PHE A 262 -10.04 12.50 4.95
C PHE A 262 -8.57 12.90 4.88
N TRP A 263 -8.27 13.91 4.07
CA TRP A 263 -6.99 14.61 4.04
C TRP A 263 -7.23 16.06 3.63
N GLY A 264 -6.73 17.01 4.43
CA GLY A 264 -7.08 18.42 4.25
C GLY A 264 -8.60 18.62 4.21
N ASN A 265 -9.10 19.23 3.13
CA ASN A 265 -10.54 19.44 2.88
C ASN A 265 -11.15 18.38 1.95
N GLN A 266 -10.38 17.38 1.52
CA GLN A 266 -10.82 16.34 0.60
C GLN A 266 -11.26 15.08 1.37
N LYS A 267 -12.15 14.31 0.76
CA LYS A 267 -12.61 13.02 1.29
C LYS A 267 -12.99 12.05 0.18
N ILE A 268 -12.84 10.76 0.46
CA ILE A 268 -13.44 9.67 -0.32
C ILE A 268 -14.07 8.66 0.63
N SER A 269 -15.04 7.89 0.15
CA SER A 269 -15.62 6.79 0.90
C SER A 269 -15.39 5.48 0.15
N TYR A 270 -14.95 4.45 0.87
CA TYR A 270 -14.88 3.09 0.36
C TYR A 270 -16.03 2.26 0.91
N LEU A 271 -16.77 1.58 0.04
CA LEU A 271 -17.83 0.65 0.43
C LEU A 271 -17.25 -0.72 0.82
N HIS A 272 -17.16 -0.99 2.12
CA HIS A 272 -16.85 -2.32 2.64
C HIS A 272 -18.13 -3.18 2.63
N ARG A 273 -18.13 -4.28 1.88
CA ARG A 273 -19.30 -5.18 1.72
C ARG A 273 -19.32 -6.37 2.68
N GLY A 274 -18.55 -6.29 3.77
CA GLY A 274 -18.47 -7.30 4.82
C GLY A 274 -17.41 -8.37 4.59
N LYS A 275 -17.22 -9.23 5.61
CA LYS A 275 -16.15 -10.26 5.72
C LYS A 275 -14.76 -9.66 5.82
N GLU A 276 -14.16 -9.31 4.69
CA GLU A 276 -12.81 -8.78 4.57
C GLU A 276 -12.71 -7.86 3.35
N SER A 277 -11.95 -6.79 3.45
CA SER A 277 -11.55 -5.96 2.31
C SER A 277 -10.11 -5.52 2.48
N SER A 278 -9.31 -5.69 1.44
CA SER A 278 -7.96 -5.18 1.36
C SER A 278 -7.82 -4.35 0.08
N PHE A 279 -7.35 -3.12 0.25
CA PHE A 279 -7.15 -2.20 -0.85
C PHE A 279 -6.06 -1.20 -0.49
N ILE A 280 -5.59 -0.47 -1.50
CA ILE A 280 -4.58 0.56 -1.33
C ILE A 280 -5.06 1.89 -1.88
N ILE A 281 -4.48 2.96 -1.36
CA ILE A 281 -4.65 4.32 -1.86
C ILE A 281 -3.26 4.87 -2.17
N PRO A 282 -2.86 4.98 -3.45
CA PRO A 282 -1.58 5.60 -3.82
C PRO A 282 -1.50 7.05 -3.32
N CYS A 283 -0.38 7.46 -2.72
CA CYS A 283 -0.30 8.79 -2.09
C CYS A 283 -0.22 9.94 -3.11
N ASN A 284 0.11 9.65 -4.37
CA ASN A 284 0.10 10.64 -5.44
C ASN A 284 -1.30 11.19 -5.76
N ILE A 285 -2.37 10.56 -5.27
CA ILE A 285 -3.73 11.14 -5.36
C ILE A 285 -3.92 12.30 -4.39
N PHE A 286 -3.14 12.37 -3.30
CA PHE A 286 -3.29 13.41 -2.30
C PHE A 286 -2.66 14.70 -2.80
N GLU A 287 -3.48 15.74 -2.91
CA GLU A 287 -2.98 17.07 -3.22
C GLU A 287 -2.15 17.61 -2.02
N ASN A 288 -0.96 18.16 -2.29
CA ASN A 288 -0.17 18.95 -1.35
C ASN A 288 0.40 18.27 -0.08
N SER A 289 0.70 16.97 -0.09
CA SER A 289 1.34 16.25 1.04
C SER A 289 0.70 16.54 2.40
N PRO A 290 -0.48 15.95 2.69
CA PRO A 290 -1.29 16.34 3.85
C PRO A 290 -0.58 16.17 5.20
N ASP A 291 -0.83 17.10 6.12
CA ASP A 291 -0.35 17.03 7.51
C ASP A 291 -0.90 15.83 8.29
N LYS A 292 -2.04 15.29 7.86
CA LYS A 292 -2.64 14.08 8.43
C LYS A 292 -3.54 13.36 7.44
N ILE A 293 -3.64 12.05 7.61
CA ILE A 293 -4.63 11.20 6.91
C ILE A 293 -5.49 10.54 8.00
N THR A 294 -6.81 10.67 7.86
CA THR A 294 -7.79 10.12 8.80
C THR A 294 -8.69 9.12 8.10
N MET A 295 -9.06 8.05 8.80
CA MET A 295 -10.11 7.11 8.40
C MET A 295 -11.17 7.00 9.50
N GLU A 296 -12.44 7.09 9.11
CA GLU A 296 -13.59 6.81 9.98
C GLU A 296 -14.34 5.59 9.47
N VAL A 297 -14.59 4.64 10.36
CA VAL A 297 -15.36 3.40 10.09
C VAL A 297 -16.42 3.22 11.18
N LYS A 298 -17.42 2.37 10.91
CA LYS A 298 -18.36 1.92 11.94
C LYS A 298 -17.60 1.11 13.01
N ASP A 299 -18.05 1.19 14.26
CA ASP A 299 -17.37 0.57 15.41
C ASP A 299 -17.22 -0.96 15.34
N ASP A 300 -18.16 -1.63 14.68
CA ASP A 300 -18.17 -3.08 14.43
C ASP A 300 -17.30 -3.51 13.23
N ILE A 301 -16.73 -2.56 12.47
CA ILE A 301 -15.70 -2.82 11.46
C ILE A 301 -14.34 -2.80 12.16
N LYS A 302 -13.67 -3.95 12.13
CA LYS A 302 -12.31 -4.11 12.64
C LYS A 302 -11.31 -3.67 11.57
N VAL A 303 -10.38 -2.80 11.96
CA VAL A 303 -9.25 -2.38 11.12
C VAL A 303 -8.02 -3.17 11.54
N SER A 304 -7.55 -4.06 10.66
CA SER A 304 -6.31 -4.81 10.87
C SER A 304 -5.11 -4.16 10.17
N ALA A 305 -5.34 -3.22 9.25
CA ALA A 305 -4.29 -2.39 8.69
C ALA A 305 -4.82 -0.99 8.33
N PHE A 306 -4.05 0.02 8.72
CA PHE A 306 -4.15 1.39 8.24
C PHE A 306 -2.76 2.03 8.39
N PHE A 307 -1.94 1.90 7.37
CA PHE A 307 -0.55 2.37 7.40
C PHE A 307 -0.05 2.82 6.03
N LEU A 308 0.94 3.71 6.02
CA LEU A 308 1.71 4.07 4.84
C LEU A 308 2.90 3.13 4.69
N SER A 309 3.14 2.69 3.47
CA SER A 309 4.32 1.93 3.05
C SER A 309 4.73 2.33 1.63
N PRO A 310 5.98 2.08 1.21
CA PRO A 310 6.36 2.25 -0.20
C PRO A 310 5.79 1.13 -1.07
N PHE A 311 5.62 1.40 -2.37
CA PHE A 311 5.45 0.31 -3.35
C PHE A 311 6.67 -0.62 -3.35
N LYS A 312 6.43 -1.94 -3.47
CA LYS A 312 7.50 -2.95 -3.52
C LYS A 312 8.34 -2.86 -4.80
N SER A 313 7.70 -2.50 -5.91
CA SER A 313 8.33 -2.24 -7.20
C SER A 313 7.73 -0.97 -7.78
N VAL A 314 8.58 -0.10 -8.31
CA VAL A 314 8.15 1.12 -9.03
C VAL A 314 7.79 0.79 -10.48
N GLU A 315 8.18 -0.39 -10.97
CA GLU A 315 8.01 -0.76 -12.37
C GLU A 315 6.64 -1.33 -12.72
N GLU A 316 5.91 -1.82 -11.71
CA GLU A 316 4.59 -2.42 -11.88
C GLU A 316 3.49 -1.41 -11.53
N PRO A 317 2.46 -1.27 -12.39
CA PRO A 317 1.32 -0.40 -12.07
C PRO A 317 0.60 -0.87 -10.79
N PRO A 318 0.21 0.05 -9.90
CA PRO A 318 -0.48 -0.30 -8.67
C PRO A 318 -1.85 -0.92 -8.95
N SER A 319 -2.22 -1.96 -8.21
CA SER A 319 -3.59 -2.49 -8.21
C SER A 319 -4.48 -1.65 -7.31
N ILE A 320 -5.48 -0.98 -7.88
CA ILE A 320 -6.33 -0.01 -7.18
C ILE A 320 -7.82 -0.25 -7.47
N ASP A 321 -8.67 0.30 -6.61
CA ASP A 321 -10.08 0.46 -6.92
C ASP A 321 -10.24 1.54 -8.01
N PRO A 322 -10.94 1.26 -9.13
CA PRO A 322 -11.02 2.19 -10.26
C PRO A 322 -11.63 3.56 -9.90
N GLY A 323 -12.48 3.63 -8.87
CA GLY A 323 -13.09 4.88 -8.44
C GLY A 323 -12.05 5.93 -8.05
N LEU A 324 -10.84 5.52 -7.65
CA LEU A 324 -9.73 6.43 -7.35
C LEU A 324 -9.26 7.26 -8.56
N LEU A 325 -9.52 6.84 -9.80
CA LEU A 325 -9.20 7.65 -10.98
C LEU A 325 -10.00 8.96 -11.00
N VAL A 326 -11.25 8.92 -10.55
CA VAL A 326 -12.15 10.10 -10.51
C VAL A 326 -11.73 11.11 -9.43
N PHE A 327 -11.03 10.63 -8.40
CA PHE A 327 -10.52 11.43 -7.29
C PHE A 327 -9.02 11.73 -7.40
N HIS A 328 -8.39 11.35 -8.51
CA HIS A 328 -6.97 11.54 -8.68
C HIS A 328 -6.64 13.04 -8.77
N SER A 329 -5.55 13.46 -8.13
CA SER A 329 -5.03 14.82 -8.23
C SER A 329 -4.75 15.20 -9.71
N PRO A 330 -4.82 16.48 -10.10
CA PRO A 330 -4.56 16.87 -11.47
C PRO A 330 -3.18 16.42 -11.98
N LEU A 331 -3.15 15.83 -13.17
CA LEU A 331 -1.91 15.44 -13.85
C LEU A 331 -1.25 16.68 -14.44
N VAL A 332 -0.22 17.19 -13.77
CA VAL A 332 0.47 18.42 -14.18
C VAL A 332 1.47 18.12 -15.31
N THR A 333 2.43 17.22 -15.04
CA THR A 333 3.55 16.92 -15.94
C THR A 333 3.37 15.61 -16.71
N ASN A 334 2.75 14.61 -16.09
CA ASN A 334 2.62 13.28 -16.69
C ASN A 334 1.46 13.26 -17.69
N PRO A 335 1.62 12.61 -18.86
CA PRO A 335 0.56 12.52 -19.86
C PRO A 335 -0.63 11.67 -19.38
N PHE A 336 -0.35 10.66 -18.56
CA PHE A 336 -1.35 9.79 -17.97
C PHE A 336 -0.89 9.24 -16.61
N TYR A 337 -1.84 8.73 -15.85
CA TYR A 337 -1.62 7.83 -14.72
C TYR A 337 -2.03 6.41 -15.11
N LEU A 338 -1.22 5.43 -14.71
CA LEU A 338 -1.39 4.01 -15.05
C LEU A 338 -1.56 3.18 -13.79
N ALA A 339 -2.58 2.31 -13.78
CA ALA A 339 -2.86 1.37 -12.71
C ALA A 339 -3.44 0.06 -13.24
N ARG A 340 -3.70 -0.89 -12.35
CA ARG A 340 -4.46 -2.12 -12.59
C ARG A 340 -5.73 -2.11 -11.76
N TRP A 341 -6.79 -2.74 -12.26
CA TRP A 341 -8.00 -2.94 -11.46
C TRP A 341 -7.75 -4.02 -10.38
N ASP A 342 -7.96 -3.68 -9.11
CA ASP A 342 -7.75 -4.59 -7.97
C ASP A 342 -8.56 -5.91 -8.02
N GLN A 343 -9.79 -5.91 -8.55
CA GLN A 343 -10.61 -7.12 -8.73
C GLN A 343 -10.32 -7.86 -10.04
N ARG A 344 -9.71 -7.17 -11.01
CA ARG A 344 -9.36 -7.70 -12.34
C ARG A 344 -7.95 -7.26 -12.72
N PRO A 345 -6.91 -7.84 -12.08
CA PRO A 345 -5.53 -7.36 -12.27
C PRO A 345 -5.05 -7.41 -13.72
N GLU A 346 -5.67 -8.21 -14.59
CA GLU A 346 -5.42 -8.21 -16.03
C GLU A 346 -5.93 -6.97 -16.78
N VAL A 347 -6.73 -6.09 -16.14
CA VAL A 347 -7.23 -4.84 -16.75
C VAL A 347 -6.31 -3.69 -16.39
N LEU A 348 -5.74 -3.04 -17.41
CA LEU A 348 -5.01 -1.78 -17.26
C LEU A 348 -5.97 -0.60 -17.26
N LEU A 349 -5.71 0.33 -16.34
CA LEU A 349 -6.48 1.54 -16.14
C LEU A 349 -5.61 2.74 -16.51
N PHE A 350 -6.04 3.51 -17.49
CA PHE A 350 -5.42 4.77 -17.89
C PHE A 350 -6.32 5.95 -17.46
N LEU A 351 -5.70 6.92 -16.80
CA LEU A 351 -6.28 8.25 -16.62
C LEU A 351 -5.41 9.22 -17.40
N PHE A 352 -5.91 9.71 -18.54
CA PHE A 352 -5.20 10.71 -19.34
C PHE A 352 -5.42 12.11 -18.77
N LYS A 353 -4.41 12.97 -18.94
CA LYS A 353 -4.46 14.37 -18.52
C LYS A 353 -5.59 15.15 -19.21
N ASP A 354 -5.74 14.98 -20.52
CA ASP A 354 -6.71 15.68 -21.34
C ASP A 354 -7.04 14.86 -22.60
N TYR A 355 -8.08 15.27 -23.35
CA TYR A 355 -8.48 14.56 -24.56
C TYR A 355 -7.42 14.62 -25.66
N ALA A 356 -6.66 15.72 -25.75
CA ALA A 356 -5.62 15.84 -26.76
C ALA A 356 -4.48 14.83 -26.55
N VAL A 357 -4.12 14.55 -25.29
CA VAL A 357 -3.17 13.49 -24.95
C VAL A 357 -3.80 12.13 -25.25
N GLN A 358 -5.01 11.85 -24.78
CA GLN A 358 -5.70 10.58 -25.05
C GLN A 358 -5.78 10.25 -26.55
N ASP A 359 -6.10 11.24 -27.38
CA ASP A 359 -6.22 11.09 -28.83
C ASP A 359 -4.90 10.66 -29.48
N ARG A 360 -3.76 11.18 -29.03
CA ARG A 360 -2.44 10.78 -29.56
C ARG A 360 -2.12 9.30 -29.33
N TYR A 361 -2.72 8.71 -28.30
CA TYR A 361 -2.56 7.28 -27.98
C TYR A 361 -3.62 6.40 -28.66
N LEU A 362 -4.88 6.83 -28.66
CA LEU A 362 -6.02 5.93 -28.87
C LEU A 362 -6.92 6.28 -30.05
N LYS A 363 -6.78 7.47 -30.66
CA LYS A 363 -7.71 7.89 -31.72
C LYS A 363 -7.63 6.99 -32.95
N ARG A 364 -6.43 6.69 -33.46
CA ARG A 364 -6.30 5.81 -34.64
C ARG A 364 -6.77 4.39 -34.34
N LEU A 365 -6.53 3.91 -33.13
CA LEU A 365 -7.01 2.61 -32.67
C LEU A 365 -8.56 2.56 -32.64
N ALA A 366 -9.24 3.58 -32.12
CA ALA A 366 -10.70 3.67 -32.12
C ALA A 366 -11.28 3.55 -33.54
N PHE A 367 -10.64 4.21 -34.51
CA PHE A 367 -11.04 4.15 -35.91
C PHE A 367 -10.84 2.74 -36.50
N PHE A 368 -9.73 2.10 -36.16
CA PHE A 368 -9.41 0.75 -36.62
C PHE A 368 -10.36 -0.33 -36.05
N VAL A 369 -10.84 -0.17 -34.82
CA VAL A 369 -11.64 -1.19 -34.12
C VAL A 369 -13.15 -1.01 -34.38
N GLU A 370 -13.67 0.21 -34.25
CA GLU A 370 -15.11 0.43 -34.07
C GLU A 370 -15.77 1.28 -35.17
N LYS A 371 -15.06 2.28 -35.72
CA LYS A 371 -15.69 3.26 -36.62
C LYS A 371 -16.02 2.65 -37.97
N MET A 372 -17.31 2.71 -38.34
CA MET A 372 -17.77 2.32 -39.67
C MET A 372 -16.96 3.03 -40.77
N GLY A 373 -16.50 2.27 -41.76
CA GLY A 373 -15.67 2.77 -42.87
C GLY A 373 -14.16 2.67 -42.63
N PHE A 374 -13.71 2.45 -41.38
CA PHE A 374 -12.29 2.35 -41.02
C PHE A 374 -11.91 1.00 -40.40
N VAL A 375 -12.88 0.14 -40.06
CA VAL A 375 -12.62 -1.15 -39.41
C VAL A 375 -11.56 -1.96 -40.15
N GLY A 376 -10.45 -2.27 -39.47
CA GLY A 376 -9.32 -3.01 -40.03
C GLY A 376 -8.35 -2.20 -40.90
N ILE A 377 -8.56 -0.89 -41.08
CA ILE A 377 -7.74 0.01 -41.88
C ILE A 377 -6.98 0.96 -40.94
N ILE A 378 -5.66 1.04 -41.10
CA ILE A 378 -4.84 2.00 -40.36
C ILE A 378 -4.89 3.35 -41.08
N ALA A 379 -5.69 4.26 -40.55
CA ALA A 379 -5.89 5.58 -41.14
C ALA A 379 -4.66 6.48 -40.97
N GLN A 380 -4.33 7.26 -42.00
CA GLN A 380 -3.31 8.30 -41.92
C GLN A 380 -3.79 9.46 -41.05
N ASP A 381 -2.87 10.20 -40.43
CA ASP A 381 -3.20 11.33 -39.56
C ASP A 381 -4.08 12.37 -40.26
N SER A 382 -3.78 12.68 -41.53
CA SER A 382 -4.57 13.63 -42.31
C SER A 382 -6.02 13.20 -42.54
N GLN A 383 -6.33 11.90 -42.42
CA GLN A 383 -7.69 11.38 -42.60
C GLN A 383 -8.52 11.47 -41.32
N ILE A 384 -7.86 11.48 -40.16
CA ILE A 384 -8.53 11.48 -38.86
C ILE A 384 -8.35 12.78 -38.09
N ALA A 385 -7.46 13.68 -38.50
CA ALA A 385 -7.10 14.91 -37.79
C ALA A 385 -8.34 15.71 -37.34
N ASP A 386 -9.24 16.01 -38.27
CA ASP A 386 -10.45 16.82 -38.02
C ASP A 386 -11.64 16.02 -37.47
N LEU A 387 -11.47 14.71 -37.27
CA LEU A 387 -12.52 13.85 -36.75
C LEU A 387 -12.40 13.72 -35.23
N HIS A 388 -13.55 13.80 -34.57
CA HIS A 388 -13.66 13.63 -33.12
C HIS A 388 -13.39 12.19 -32.72
N GLY A 389 -12.51 12.00 -31.74
CA GLY A 389 -12.27 10.73 -31.05
C GLY A 389 -13.45 10.34 -30.15
N TRP A 390 -13.25 9.33 -29.31
CA TRP A 390 -14.19 9.02 -28.23
C TRP A 390 -13.72 9.65 -26.92
N ASN A 391 -14.64 9.94 -26.00
CA ASN A 391 -14.30 10.61 -24.74
C ASN A 391 -13.68 9.66 -23.70
N ALA A 392 -13.83 8.36 -23.91
CA ALA A 392 -13.24 7.28 -23.14
C ALA A 392 -13.05 6.09 -24.09
N HIS A 393 -12.25 5.10 -23.69
CA HIS A 393 -12.02 3.92 -24.51
C HIS A 393 -11.80 2.67 -23.69
N ASP A 394 -12.23 1.56 -24.25
CA ASP A 394 -11.91 0.21 -23.84
C ASP A 394 -11.36 -0.60 -25.01
N TYR A 395 -10.40 -1.49 -24.76
CA TYR A 395 -9.95 -2.43 -25.78
C TYR A 395 -9.56 -3.77 -25.19
N ARG A 396 -10.02 -4.86 -25.82
CA ARG A 396 -9.53 -6.21 -25.53
C ARG A 396 -8.17 -6.49 -26.18
N ALA A 397 -7.45 -7.45 -25.62
CA ALA A 397 -6.14 -7.88 -26.09
C ALA A 397 -6.09 -8.20 -27.60
N GLU A 398 -7.13 -8.81 -28.15
CA GLU A 398 -7.22 -9.21 -29.56
C GLU A 398 -7.22 -8.01 -30.51
N ASP A 399 -7.95 -6.95 -30.18
CA ASP A 399 -8.05 -5.77 -31.02
C ASP A 399 -6.76 -4.94 -30.97
N LEU A 400 -6.17 -4.84 -29.78
CA LEU A 400 -4.85 -4.22 -29.60
C LEU A 400 -3.76 -4.96 -30.39
N ALA A 401 -3.69 -6.28 -30.28
CA ALA A 401 -2.72 -7.08 -31.03
C ALA A 401 -2.94 -6.95 -32.54
N ARG A 402 -4.20 -7.00 -33.00
CA ARG A 402 -4.56 -6.86 -34.42
C ARG A 402 -4.15 -5.50 -34.99
N PHE A 403 -4.29 -4.42 -34.22
CA PHE A 403 -3.84 -3.08 -34.64
C PHE A 403 -2.32 -3.04 -34.85
N PHE A 404 -1.54 -3.46 -33.85
CA PHE A 404 -0.08 -3.41 -33.95
C PHE A 404 0.49 -4.42 -34.96
N ASP A 405 -0.15 -5.59 -35.13
CA ASP A 405 0.23 -6.55 -36.16
C ASP A 405 -0.06 -6.00 -37.56
N ALA A 406 -1.22 -5.36 -37.76
CA ALA A 406 -1.53 -4.68 -39.00
C ALA A 406 -0.53 -3.55 -39.32
N ALA A 407 -0.12 -2.77 -38.31
CA ALA A 407 0.87 -1.70 -38.47
C ALA A 407 2.22 -2.27 -38.89
N ALA A 408 2.65 -3.37 -38.28
CA ALA A 408 3.88 -4.06 -38.63
C ALA A 408 3.85 -4.64 -40.04
N ILE A 409 2.76 -5.32 -40.42
CA ILE A 409 2.59 -5.90 -41.77
C ILE A 409 2.64 -4.82 -42.86
N GLN A 410 2.03 -3.66 -42.60
CA GLN A 410 1.98 -2.56 -43.54
C GLN A 410 3.25 -1.67 -43.53
N ASN A 411 4.21 -1.96 -42.66
CA ASN A 411 5.33 -1.06 -42.35
C ASN A 411 4.87 0.38 -42.07
N PHE A 412 3.74 0.51 -41.36
CA PHE A 412 3.17 1.80 -40.99
C PHE A 412 4.02 2.47 -39.91
N SER A 413 4.32 3.76 -40.08
CA SER A 413 5.07 4.54 -39.10
C SER A 413 4.15 4.99 -37.96
N LEU A 414 4.21 4.28 -36.83
CA LEU A 414 3.52 4.68 -35.59
C LEU A 414 4.09 5.98 -35.02
N SER A 415 3.28 6.73 -34.27
CA SER A 415 3.76 7.87 -33.47
C SER A 415 4.55 7.40 -32.25
N ASP A 416 5.26 8.33 -31.60
CA ASP A 416 5.99 8.05 -30.37
C ASP A 416 5.05 7.56 -29.26
N GLU A 417 3.87 8.17 -29.11
CA GLU A 417 2.85 7.76 -28.14
C GLU A 417 2.28 6.36 -28.41
N GLU A 418 2.08 5.98 -29.67
CA GLU A 418 1.60 4.64 -30.01
C GLU A 418 2.69 3.57 -29.82
N ILE A 419 3.95 3.93 -30.06
CA ILE A 419 5.09 3.09 -29.71
C ILE A 419 5.15 2.91 -28.20
N GLU A 420 5.01 3.98 -27.41
CA GLU A 420 4.95 3.92 -25.95
C GLU A 420 3.81 3.02 -25.48
N LEU A 421 2.59 3.20 -26.02
CA LEU A 421 1.45 2.35 -25.73
C LEU A 421 1.75 0.88 -26.00
N ARG A 422 2.33 0.57 -27.15
CA ARG A 422 2.70 -0.80 -27.53
C ARG A 422 3.66 -1.43 -26.51
N GLU A 423 4.73 -0.71 -26.13
CA GLU A 423 5.71 -1.23 -25.18
C GLU A 423 5.10 -1.40 -23.78
N LEU A 424 4.21 -0.50 -23.34
CA LEU A 424 3.45 -0.66 -22.10
C LEU A 424 2.56 -1.89 -22.13
N LEU A 425 1.85 -2.15 -23.23
CA LEU A 425 0.97 -3.30 -23.37
C LEU A 425 1.76 -4.62 -23.38
N ILE A 426 2.96 -4.65 -24.01
CA ILE A 426 3.87 -5.80 -23.98
C ILE A 426 4.38 -6.04 -22.56
N LYS A 427 4.91 -4.99 -21.91
CA LYS A 427 5.43 -5.06 -20.54
C LYS A 427 4.40 -5.63 -19.57
N ASN A 428 3.14 -5.28 -19.78
CA ASN A 428 2.02 -5.67 -18.91
C ASN A 428 1.29 -6.95 -19.35
N GLY A 429 1.75 -7.62 -20.41
CA GLY A 429 1.21 -8.90 -20.88
C GLY A 429 -0.15 -8.83 -21.58
N ILE A 430 -0.62 -7.64 -21.94
CA ILE A 430 -1.88 -7.45 -22.67
C ILE A 430 -1.72 -7.88 -24.14
N ILE A 431 -0.56 -7.61 -24.73
CA ILE A 431 -0.15 -8.15 -26.04
C ILE A 431 1.20 -8.83 -25.91
N LEU A 432 1.50 -9.77 -26.81
CA LEU A 432 2.74 -10.53 -26.84
C LEU A 432 3.48 -10.24 -28.14
N ARG A 433 4.80 -10.12 -28.06
CA ARG A 433 5.66 -9.99 -29.24
C ARG A 433 6.24 -11.35 -29.63
N SER A 434 6.00 -11.77 -30.87
CA SER A 434 6.58 -13.00 -31.44
C SER A 434 7.31 -12.65 -32.73
N GLY A 435 8.61 -12.37 -32.61
CA GLY A 435 9.42 -11.83 -33.70
C GLY A 435 8.91 -10.46 -34.16
N SER A 436 8.46 -10.38 -35.41
CA SER A 436 7.85 -9.18 -36.00
C SER A 436 6.33 -9.11 -35.84
N LYS A 437 5.70 -10.13 -35.25
CA LYS A 437 4.25 -10.22 -35.07
C LYS A 437 3.81 -9.84 -33.67
N TYR A 438 2.56 -9.38 -33.57
CA TYR A 438 1.90 -9.10 -32.30
C TYR A 438 0.71 -10.05 -32.12
N LEU A 439 0.67 -10.72 -30.97
CA LEU A 439 -0.36 -11.70 -30.62
C LEU A 439 -1.13 -11.21 -29.39
N PRO A 440 -2.42 -11.58 -29.25
CA PRO A 440 -3.15 -11.28 -28.03
C PRO A 440 -2.48 -11.93 -26.82
N GLY A 441 -2.30 -11.15 -25.77
CA GLY A 441 -1.95 -11.63 -24.44
C GLY A 441 -3.22 -11.87 -23.63
N ARG A 442 -3.23 -11.40 -22.38
CA ARG A 442 -4.40 -11.51 -21.49
C ARG A 442 -4.74 -10.14 -20.91
N GLY A 443 -6.02 -9.79 -20.98
CA GLY A 443 -6.56 -8.63 -20.30
C GLY A 443 -7.26 -7.63 -21.21
N ALA A 444 -7.40 -6.42 -20.71
CA ALA A 444 -8.01 -5.30 -21.40
C ALA A 444 -7.35 -3.98 -21.01
N LEU A 445 -7.60 -2.96 -21.80
CA LEU A 445 -7.31 -1.56 -21.49
C LEU A 445 -8.64 -0.84 -21.25
N VAL A 446 -8.68 0.03 -20.24
CA VAL A 446 -9.74 1.00 -19.99
C VAL A 446 -9.10 2.37 -19.82
N SER A 447 -9.71 3.40 -20.38
CA SER A 447 -9.22 4.77 -20.29
C SER A 447 -10.32 5.81 -20.13
N ILE A 448 -10.04 6.82 -19.30
CA ILE A 448 -10.82 8.06 -19.20
C ILE A 448 -9.87 9.28 -19.19
N SER A 449 -10.42 10.47 -19.39
CA SER A 449 -9.68 11.74 -19.33
C SER A 449 -10.08 12.60 -18.13
N GLN A 450 -9.11 13.26 -17.48
CA GLN A 450 -9.36 14.25 -16.41
C GLN A 450 -10.10 15.50 -16.91
N GLU A 451 -10.08 15.77 -18.22
CA GLU A 451 -10.80 16.91 -18.82
C GLU A 451 -12.33 16.73 -18.76
N SER A 452 -12.82 15.48 -18.68
CA SER A 452 -14.24 15.22 -18.41
C SER A 452 -14.66 15.82 -17.07
N PRO A 453 -15.83 16.49 -16.98
CA PRO A 453 -16.38 16.88 -15.67
C PRO A 453 -16.67 15.64 -14.82
N SER A 454 -16.57 15.77 -13.49
CA SER A 454 -16.61 14.60 -12.59
C SER A 454 -17.82 13.68 -12.81
N TYR A 455 -19.03 14.23 -12.98
CA TYR A 455 -20.24 13.41 -13.23
C TYR A 455 -20.13 12.55 -14.50
N LEU A 456 -19.41 13.04 -15.52
CA LEU A 456 -19.20 12.33 -16.76
C LEU A 456 -18.10 11.27 -16.59
N GLN A 457 -17.04 11.57 -15.84
CA GLN A 457 -16.01 10.58 -15.51
C GLN A 457 -16.59 9.35 -14.81
N TYR A 458 -17.51 9.52 -13.85
CA TYR A 458 -18.21 8.39 -13.20
C TYR A 458 -18.93 7.49 -14.21
N ARG A 459 -19.69 8.10 -15.13
CA ARG A 459 -20.47 7.37 -16.14
C ARG A 459 -19.55 6.68 -17.14
N LEU A 460 -18.57 7.40 -17.69
CA LEU A 460 -17.61 6.86 -18.65
C LEU A 460 -16.80 5.72 -18.02
N LEU A 461 -16.27 5.92 -16.81
CA LEU A 461 -15.53 4.86 -16.12
C LEU A 461 -16.40 3.61 -15.90
N THR A 462 -17.66 3.78 -15.48
CA THR A 462 -18.59 2.65 -15.32
C THR A 462 -18.87 1.95 -16.67
N HIS A 463 -19.04 2.72 -17.74
CA HIS A 463 -19.20 2.23 -19.11
C HIS A 463 -17.99 1.39 -19.54
N GLU A 464 -16.79 1.95 -19.47
CA GLU A 464 -15.57 1.26 -19.90
C GLU A 464 -15.24 0.03 -19.05
N LEU A 465 -15.45 0.10 -17.73
CA LEU A 465 -15.24 -1.05 -16.83
C LEU A 465 -16.21 -2.20 -17.15
N SER A 466 -17.41 -1.89 -17.64
CA SER A 466 -18.38 -2.92 -18.03
C SER A 466 -17.88 -3.70 -19.25
N HIS A 467 -17.25 -3.04 -20.22
CA HIS A 467 -16.59 -3.68 -21.34
C HIS A 467 -15.41 -4.53 -20.89
N ALA A 468 -14.59 -4.03 -19.96
CA ALA A 468 -13.51 -4.82 -19.39
C ALA A 468 -14.00 -6.12 -18.73
N LEU A 469 -15.15 -6.09 -18.03
CA LEU A 469 -15.79 -7.31 -17.52
C LEU A 469 -16.25 -8.24 -18.65
N PHE A 470 -16.83 -7.70 -19.72
CA PHE A 470 -17.24 -8.46 -20.90
C PHE A 470 -16.05 -9.13 -21.61
N PHE A 471 -14.89 -8.48 -21.62
CA PHE A 471 -13.68 -9.06 -22.22
C PHE A 471 -13.04 -10.11 -21.32
N THR A 472 -12.99 -9.88 -20.01
CA THR A 472 -12.16 -10.68 -19.10
C THR A 472 -12.91 -11.76 -18.32
N ASP A 473 -14.25 -11.66 -18.15
CA ASP A 473 -15.07 -12.71 -17.55
C ASP A 473 -15.99 -13.37 -18.59
N SER A 474 -15.65 -14.60 -18.99
CA SER A 474 -16.45 -15.40 -19.91
C SER A 474 -17.89 -15.60 -19.45
N ARG A 475 -18.15 -15.74 -18.14
CA ARG A 475 -19.51 -15.97 -17.63
C ARG A 475 -20.37 -14.71 -17.80
N TYR A 476 -19.78 -13.54 -17.56
CA TYR A 476 -20.46 -12.27 -17.79
C TYR A 476 -20.73 -12.06 -19.28
N ARG A 477 -19.71 -12.33 -20.12
CA ARG A 477 -19.84 -12.26 -21.58
C ARG A 477 -20.93 -13.18 -22.12
N ASP A 478 -20.95 -14.44 -21.70
CA ASP A 478 -21.92 -15.43 -22.17
C ASP A 478 -23.35 -15.02 -21.77
N LEU A 479 -23.53 -14.47 -20.56
CA LEU A 479 -24.82 -13.91 -20.12
C LEU A 479 -25.25 -12.76 -21.03
N VAL A 480 -24.36 -11.79 -21.28
CA VAL A 480 -24.65 -10.62 -22.13
C VAL A 480 -25.01 -11.03 -23.56
N ILE A 481 -24.22 -11.91 -24.17
CA ILE A 481 -24.49 -12.42 -25.53
C ILE A 481 -25.84 -13.12 -25.57
N SER A 482 -26.13 -13.96 -24.57
CA SER A 482 -27.38 -14.69 -24.46
C SER A 482 -28.59 -13.76 -24.30
N LEU A 483 -28.46 -12.69 -23.50
CA LEU A 483 -29.49 -11.65 -23.36
C LEU A 483 -29.77 -10.95 -24.69
N TYR A 484 -28.72 -10.47 -25.37
CA TYR A 484 -28.88 -9.80 -26.65
C TYR A 484 -29.50 -10.72 -27.71
N GLN A 485 -29.11 -12.00 -27.75
CA GLN A 485 -29.66 -12.95 -28.71
C GLN A 485 -31.15 -13.26 -28.47
N ARG A 486 -31.63 -13.19 -27.22
CA ARG A 486 -33.05 -13.40 -26.88
C ARG A 486 -33.97 -12.27 -27.30
N LEU A 487 -33.46 -11.04 -27.39
CA LEU A 487 -34.27 -9.91 -27.83
C LEU A 487 -34.74 -10.11 -29.28
N THR A 488 -36.01 -9.83 -29.52
CA THR A 488 -36.63 -9.79 -30.84
C THR A 488 -36.08 -8.63 -31.68
N ASN A 489 -36.39 -8.60 -32.97
CA ASN A 489 -35.98 -7.49 -33.83
C ASN A 489 -36.63 -6.16 -33.41
N ASP A 490 -37.87 -6.20 -32.93
CA ASP A 490 -38.59 -5.01 -32.47
C ASP A 490 -37.97 -4.47 -31.18
N GLU A 491 -37.63 -5.35 -30.22
CA GLU A 491 -36.92 -4.96 -28.99
C GLU A 491 -35.48 -4.48 -29.25
N LYS A 492 -34.86 -4.86 -30.38
CA LYS A 492 -33.54 -4.36 -30.80
C LYS A 492 -33.62 -3.05 -31.58
N TRP A 493 -34.81 -2.63 -32.03
CA TRP A 493 -34.96 -1.56 -33.01
C TRP A 493 -34.30 -0.26 -32.55
N PHE A 494 -34.58 0.19 -31.33
CA PHE A 494 -34.02 1.44 -30.82
C PHE A 494 -32.51 1.38 -30.68
N LEU A 495 -31.96 0.29 -30.12
CA LEU A 495 -30.52 0.09 -29.99
C LEU A 495 -29.82 0.12 -31.35
N ASN A 496 -30.40 -0.57 -32.35
CA ASN A 496 -29.85 -0.59 -33.70
C ASN A 496 -29.84 0.82 -34.32
N ARG A 497 -30.93 1.58 -34.18
CA ARG A 497 -31.01 2.96 -34.66
C ARG A 497 -30.01 3.88 -33.96
N TYR A 498 -29.97 3.80 -32.64
CA TYR A 498 -29.10 4.63 -31.81
C TYR A 498 -27.61 4.34 -32.10
N PHE A 499 -27.21 3.08 -32.14
CA PHE A 499 -25.80 2.72 -32.42
C PHE A 499 -25.41 2.97 -33.88
N GLN A 500 -26.34 2.84 -34.83
CA GLN A 500 -26.09 3.24 -36.21
C GLN A 500 -25.85 4.76 -36.33
N TRP A 501 -26.66 5.57 -35.63
CA TRP A 501 -26.47 7.03 -35.55
C TRP A 501 -25.10 7.39 -34.96
N MET A 502 -24.68 6.68 -33.91
CA MET A 502 -23.34 6.78 -33.32
C MET A 502 -22.21 6.21 -34.21
N ARG A 503 -22.51 5.73 -35.42
CA ARG A 503 -21.56 5.18 -36.42
C ARG A 503 -20.90 3.85 -36.05
N TYR A 504 -21.52 3.04 -35.19
CA TYR A 504 -21.09 1.66 -34.93
C TYR A 504 -21.44 0.71 -36.08
N ASN A 505 -20.67 -0.38 -36.21
CA ASN A 505 -20.99 -1.47 -37.13
C ASN A 505 -22.10 -2.38 -36.58
N VAL A 506 -23.36 -2.02 -36.85
CA VAL A 506 -24.55 -2.74 -36.36
C VAL A 506 -24.72 -4.17 -36.91
N ASN A 507 -23.92 -4.59 -37.89
CA ASN A 507 -23.92 -5.97 -38.38
C ASN A 507 -23.14 -6.95 -37.49
N SER A 508 -22.37 -6.43 -36.53
CA SER A 508 -21.60 -7.26 -35.58
C SER A 508 -22.43 -7.53 -34.33
N SER A 509 -23.02 -8.72 -34.20
CA SER A 509 -23.82 -9.08 -33.01
C SER A 509 -23.00 -9.04 -31.72
N TYR A 510 -21.70 -9.35 -31.80
CA TYR A 510 -20.78 -9.29 -30.67
C TYR A 510 -20.61 -7.84 -30.18
N LEU A 511 -20.35 -6.90 -31.11
CA LEU A 511 -20.24 -5.48 -30.79
C LEU A 511 -21.55 -4.96 -30.20
N MET A 512 -22.67 -5.27 -30.84
CA MET A 512 -23.98 -4.80 -30.38
C MET A 512 -24.35 -5.32 -28.99
N ALA A 513 -23.99 -6.56 -28.66
CA ALA A 513 -24.17 -7.10 -27.31
C ALA A 513 -23.27 -6.39 -26.28
N ASN A 514 -22.01 -6.10 -26.66
CA ASN A 514 -21.06 -5.39 -25.82
C ASN A 514 -21.50 -3.94 -25.52
N GLU A 515 -21.96 -3.21 -26.53
CA GLU A 515 -22.50 -1.86 -26.39
C GLU A 515 -23.81 -1.86 -25.58
N MET A 516 -24.72 -2.79 -25.88
CA MET A 516 -25.97 -2.90 -25.14
C MET A 516 -25.72 -3.00 -23.64
N GLN A 517 -24.87 -3.92 -23.19
CA GLN A 517 -24.66 -4.09 -21.74
C GLN A 517 -24.08 -2.83 -21.10
N ALA A 518 -23.17 -2.13 -21.77
CA ALA A 518 -22.56 -0.93 -21.22
C ALA A 518 -23.58 0.19 -21.02
N TYR A 519 -24.44 0.41 -22.02
CA TYR A 519 -25.52 1.39 -21.92
C TYR A 519 -26.57 1.04 -20.86
N LEU A 520 -26.79 -0.25 -20.60
CA LEU A 520 -27.70 -0.72 -19.55
C LEU A 520 -27.11 -0.53 -18.14
N VAL A 521 -25.80 -0.70 -17.95
CA VAL A 521 -25.18 -0.72 -16.61
C VAL A 521 -24.41 0.55 -16.24
N GLN A 522 -24.19 1.50 -17.14
CA GLN A 522 -23.40 2.73 -16.87
C GLN A 522 -24.10 3.75 -15.94
N GLN A 523 -25.38 3.53 -15.58
CA GLN A 523 -26.12 4.33 -14.61
C GLN A 523 -26.87 3.43 -13.62
N PRO A 524 -27.29 3.97 -12.46
CA PRO A 524 -28.15 3.25 -11.54
C PRO A 524 -29.44 2.76 -12.22
N ILE A 525 -29.93 1.59 -11.81
CA ILE A 525 -31.09 0.95 -12.43
C ILE A 525 -32.35 1.84 -12.39
N GLN A 526 -32.52 2.63 -11.33
CA GLN A 526 -33.64 3.55 -11.19
C GLN A 526 -33.62 4.72 -12.20
N ASP A 527 -32.47 5.01 -12.80
CA ASP A 527 -32.30 6.09 -13.78
C ASP A 527 -32.39 5.57 -15.22
N LEU A 528 -32.39 4.26 -15.43
CA LEU A 528 -32.33 3.62 -16.74
C LEU A 528 -33.50 4.02 -17.64
N GLU A 529 -34.73 3.94 -17.12
CA GLU A 529 -35.93 4.27 -17.88
C GLU A 529 -35.87 5.70 -18.41
N LYS A 530 -35.57 6.66 -17.52
CA LYS A 530 -35.42 8.08 -17.89
C LYS A 530 -34.26 8.29 -18.86
N TYR A 531 -33.17 7.55 -18.69
CA TYR A 531 -32.01 7.67 -19.56
C TYR A 531 -32.35 7.27 -21.00
N PHE A 532 -33.03 6.15 -21.20
CA PHE A 532 -33.46 5.72 -22.55
C PHE A 532 -34.58 6.60 -23.10
N SER A 533 -35.67 6.76 -22.36
CA SER A 533 -36.89 7.46 -22.81
C SER A 533 -36.73 8.97 -22.99
N LYS A 534 -35.75 9.59 -22.32
CA LYS A 534 -35.50 11.04 -22.43
C LYS A 534 -34.12 11.34 -22.97
N THR A 535 -33.05 10.87 -22.32
CA THR A 535 -31.70 11.29 -22.70
C THR A 535 -31.29 10.76 -24.07
N LEU A 536 -31.45 9.45 -24.32
CA LEU A 536 -31.08 8.86 -25.61
C LEU A 536 -32.12 9.17 -26.68
N ALA A 537 -33.41 9.08 -26.34
CA ALA A 537 -34.51 9.44 -27.24
C ALA A 537 -34.37 10.87 -27.78
N ASN A 538 -34.19 11.88 -26.92
CA ASN A 538 -34.10 13.27 -27.36
C ASN A 538 -32.88 13.49 -28.27
N ARG A 539 -31.73 12.88 -27.98
CA ARG A 539 -30.55 12.98 -28.85
C ARG A 539 -30.82 12.46 -30.26
N LEU A 540 -31.53 11.34 -30.36
CA LEU A 540 -31.89 10.76 -31.65
C LEU A 540 -32.96 11.60 -32.36
N ILE A 541 -33.95 12.12 -31.63
CA ILE A 541 -35.00 13.00 -32.18
C ILE A 541 -34.44 14.35 -32.64
N GLU A 542 -33.44 14.90 -31.96
CA GLU A 542 -32.78 16.15 -32.34
C GLU A 542 -32.15 16.05 -33.74
N ASP A 543 -31.56 14.91 -34.10
CA ASP A 543 -30.95 14.67 -35.42
C ASP A 543 -31.92 14.03 -36.43
N HIS A 544 -32.92 13.29 -35.93
CA HIS A 544 -33.95 12.58 -36.72
C HIS A 544 -35.37 12.84 -36.18
N PRO A 545 -35.92 14.06 -36.36
CA PRO A 545 -37.24 14.42 -35.85
C PRO A 545 -38.37 13.54 -36.37
N GLU A 546 -38.22 12.98 -37.57
CA GLU A 546 -39.17 12.07 -38.20
C GLU A 546 -39.40 10.77 -37.41
N LEU A 547 -38.47 10.40 -36.51
CA LEU A 547 -38.57 9.20 -35.69
C LEU A 547 -39.30 9.43 -34.37
N SER A 548 -39.78 10.64 -34.08
CA SER A 548 -40.36 11.00 -32.78
C SER A 548 -41.50 10.06 -32.34
N ASP A 549 -42.48 9.82 -33.23
CA ASP A 549 -43.63 8.97 -32.90
C ASP A 549 -43.22 7.50 -32.76
N ASP A 550 -42.33 7.01 -33.63
CA ASP A 550 -41.80 5.64 -33.58
C ASP A 550 -41.00 5.39 -32.29
N ILE A 551 -40.15 6.34 -31.89
CA ILE A 551 -39.38 6.26 -30.64
C ILE A 551 -40.31 6.25 -29.44
N SER A 552 -41.34 7.10 -29.44
CA SER A 552 -42.32 7.17 -28.35
C SER A 552 -43.07 5.84 -28.23
N SER A 553 -43.54 5.30 -29.36
CA SER A 553 -44.21 3.99 -29.43
C SER A 553 -43.30 2.85 -28.96
N TYR A 554 -42.02 2.86 -29.35
CA TYR A 554 -41.03 1.89 -28.90
C TYR A 554 -40.85 1.94 -27.38
N MET A 555 -40.70 3.14 -26.80
CA MET A 555 -40.47 3.29 -25.36
C MET A 555 -41.66 2.77 -24.55
N GLU A 556 -42.89 2.93 -25.04
CA GLU A 556 -44.09 2.39 -24.42
C GLU A 556 -44.20 0.86 -24.51
N GLN A 557 -43.76 0.25 -25.61
CA GLN A 557 -44.02 -1.16 -25.90
C GLN A 557 -42.85 -2.11 -25.56
N HIS A 558 -41.61 -1.63 -25.60
CA HIS A 558 -40.43 -2.49 -25.64
C HIS A 558 -39.34 -2.14 -24.62
N LEU A 559 -39.43 -1.01 -23.93
CA LEU A 559 -38.41 -0.61 -22.95
C LEU A 559 -38.26 -1.63 -21.79
N ASP A 560 -39.35 -2.29 -21.40
CA ASP A 560 -39.35 -3.33 -20.36
C ASP A 560 -38.41 -4.50 -20.67
N ALA A 561 -38.19 -4.83 -21.94
CA ALA A 561 -37.25 -5.88 -22.33
C ALA A 561 -35.80 -5.52 -21.95
N LEU A 562 -35.43 -4.24 -22.12
CA LEU A 562 -34.13 -3.70 -21.73
C LEU A 562 -34.00 -3.58 -20.21
N MET A 563 -35.08 -3.22 -19.51
CA MET A 563 -35.15 -3.24 -18.05
C MET A 563 -34.89 -4.66 -17.51
N SER A 564 -35.57 -5.67 -18.06
CA SER A 564 -35.38 -7.08 -17.67
C SER A 564 -33.96 -7.59 -17.93
N CYS A 565 -33.33 -7.16 -19.03
CA CYS A 565 -31.92 -7.45 -19.27
C CYS A 565 -31.03 -6.84 -18.17
N THR A 566 -31.31 -5.59 -17.78
CA THR A 566 -30.53 -4.89 -16.76
C THR A 566 -30.65 -5.52 -15.39
N GLU A 567 -31.83 -6.00 -15.00
CA GLU A 567 -32.04 -6.73 -13.74
C GLU A 567 -31.19 -8.00 -13.67
N GLN A 568 -31.10 -8.75 -14.78
CA GLN A 568 -30.26 -9.95 -14.86
C GLN A 568 -28.77 -9.62 -14.78
N LEU A 569 -28.32 -8.57 -15.47
CA LEU A 569 -26.94 -8.08 -15.37
C LEU A 569 -26.63 -7.59 -13.95
N SER A 570 -27.53 -6.83 -13.33
CA SER A 570 -27.42 -6.35 -11.95
C SER A 570 -27.28 -7.50 -10.95
N SER A 571 -28.11 -8.54 -11.10
CA SER A 571 -28.03 -9.75 -10.26
C SER A 571 -26.67 -10.43 -10.39
N PHE A 572 -26.16 -10.58 -11.62
CA PHE A 572 -24.83 -11.12 -11.85
C PHE A 572 -23.75 -10.25 -11.19
N LEU A 573 -23.73 -8.94 -11.47
CA LEU A 573 -22.74 -8.00 -10.95
C LEU A 573 -22.69 -8.00 -9.41
N LYS A 574 -23.85 -8.02 -8.77
CA LYS A 574 -23.97 -8.07 -7.32
C LYS A 574 -23.44 -9.39 -6.75
N SER A 575 -23.75 -10.52 -7.37
CA SER A 575 -23.31 -11.84 -6.88
C SER A 575 -21.82 -12.10 -7.12
N ALA A 576 -21.31 -11.69 -8.28
CA ALA A 576 -19.95 -12.01 -8.72
C ALA A 576 -18.91 -11.04 -8.14
N TYR A 577 -19.27 -9.77 -7.98
CA TYR A 577 -18.32 -8.72 -7.60
C TYR A 577 -18.78 -7.86 -6.43
N GLY A 578 -20.06 -7.92 -6.07
CA GLY A 578 -20.66 -6.90 -5.22
C GLY A 578 -20.63 -5.55 -5.93
N PHE A 579 -20.94 -5.50 -7.23
CA PHE A 579 -21.17 -4.24 -7.93
C PHE A 579 -22.65 -4.04 -8.20
N GLU A 580 -23.01 -2.80 -8.53
CA GLU A 580 -24.35 -2.40 -8.96
C GLU A 580 -24.24 -1.56 -10.23
N PRO A 581 -25.24 -1.58 -11.12
CA PRO A 581 -25.33 -0.62 -12.21
C PRO A 581 -25.08 0.81 -11.74
N GLY A 582 -24.27 1.57 -12.48
CA GLY A 582 -23.81 2.92 -12.13
C GLY A 582 -22.62 2.96 -11.17
N MET A 583 -22.16 1.83 -10.64
CA MET A 583 -21.10 1.76 -9.64
C MET A 583 -20.34 0.43 -9.71
N LEU A 584 -19.46 0.29 -10.70
CA LEU A 584 -18.59 -0.90 -10.90
C LEU A 584 -17.25 -0.81 -10.14
N PHE A 585 -17.24 -0.06 -9.04
CA PHE A 585 -16.09 0.17 -8.15
C PHE A 585 -16.60 0.54 -6.75
N ARG A 586 -15.74 0.59 -5.74
CA ARG A 586 -16.17 0.77 -4.33
C ARG A 586 -15.85 2.14 -3.76
N VAL A 587 -14.91 2.87 -4.36
CA VAL A 587 -14.58 4.25 -3.97
C VAL A 587 -15.59 5.23 -4.55
N ARG A 588 -16.12 6.14 -3.72
CA ARG A 588 -17.15 7.12 -4.06
C ARG A 588 -17.06 8.42 -3.27
#